data_AF-A0A8J7H024-F1
#
_entry.id   AF-A0A8J7H024-F1
#
_cell.length_a   1.000
_cell.length_b   1.000
_cell.length_c   1.000
_cell.angle_alpha   90.00
_cell.angle_beta   90.00
_cell.angle_gamma   90.00
#
_symmetry.space_group_name_H-M   'P 1'
#
loop_
_entity.id
_entity.type
_entity.pdbx_description
1 polymer ?
#
loop_
_entity_poly.entity_id
_entity_poly.type
_entity_poly.pdbx_seq_one_letter_code
_entity_poly.pdbx_strand_id
1 'polypeptide(L)'
;MRIVDISTAQQEKIKLEITYESHNRLIRAREVAANIYKYLEAGEAEFKPIPWPPEILDYLCKDIDVILHEIDKLELRNSLSNTYLFKENNLQEPCHD
;
A
#
# COMPACT_ATOMS: atom_id res chain seq x y z
N MET A 1 -19.95 11.60 -40.57
CA MET A 1 -19.44 11.71 -39.19
C MET A 1 -19.75 10.40 -38.49
N ARG A 2 -18.76 9.51 -38.32
CA ARG A 2 -18.96 8.25 -37.59
C ARG A 2 -18.78 8.57 -36.11
N ILE A 3 -19.86 8.50 -35.33
CA ILE A 3 -19.75 8.44 -33.89
C ILE A 3 -19.08 7.10 -33.60
N VAL A 4 -17.84 7.16 -33.13
CA VAL A 4 -17.13 5.96 -32.68
C VAL A 4 -17.77 5.60 -31.34
N ASP A 5 -18.67 4.62 -31.36
CA ASP A 5 -19.15 3.96 -30.15
C ASP A 5 -17.94 3.29 -29.49
N ILE A 6 -17.37 4.00 -28.52
CA ILE A 6 -16.41 3.46 -27.57
C ILE A 6 -17.17 2.40 -26.81
N SER A 7 -16.91 1.12 -27.11
CA SER A 7 -17.62 0.02 -26.47
C SER A 7 -17.43 0.10 -24.96
N THR A 8 -18.43 -0.37 -24.21
CA THR A 8 -18.38 -0.52 -22.75
C THR A 8 -17.11 -1.23 -22.29
N ALA A 9 -16.55 -2.13 -23.09
CA ALA A 9 -15.28 -2.81 -22.81
C ALA A 9 -14.02 -1.90 -22.87
N GLN A 10 -14.04 -0.80 -23.65
CA GLN A 10 -12.98 0.20 -23.63
C GLN A 10 -13.14 1.18 -22.46
N GLN A 11 -14.38 1.38 -21.97
CA GLN A 11 -14.62 2.02 -20.68
C GLN A 11 -14.30 1.08 -19.51
N GLU A 12 -14.41 -0.25 -19.61
CA GLU A 12 -13.96 -1.13 -18.51
C GLU A 12 -12.43 -1.19 -18.41
N LYS A 13 -11.73 -0.77 -19.46
CA LYS A 13 -10.29 -0.42 -19.42
C LYS A 13 -10.06 0.99 -18.84
N ILE A 14 -11.05 1.58 -18.18
CA ILE A 14 -10.91 2.74 -17.28
C ILE A 14 -9.87 2.32 -16.24
N LYS A 15 -8.68 2.88 -16.42
CA LYS A 15 -7.67 3.19 -15.40
C LYS A 15 -8.21 2.92 -13.99
N LEU A 16 -7.80 1.78 -13.45
CA LEU A 16 -7.95 1.42 -12.05
C LEU A 16 -6.98 2.32 -11.27
N GLU A 17 -7.32 3.60 -11.19
CA GLU A 17 -6.55 4.60 -10.47
C GLU A 17 -7.10 4.71 -9.06
N ILE A 18 -6.23 4.46 -8.08
CA ILE A 18 -6.49 4.85 -6.69
C ILE A 18 -6.80 6.34 -6.66
N THR A 19 -7.69 6.75 -5.77
CA THR A 19 -8.01 8.15 -5.58
C THR A 19 -6.75 8.95 -5.22
N TYR A 20 -6.75 10.22 -5.61
CA TYR A 20 -5.71 11.17 -5.21
C TYR A 20 -5.51 11.21 -3.68
N GLU A 21 -6.59 11.08 -2.92
CA GLU A 21 -6.54 11.03 -1.45
C GLU A 21 -5.80 9.79 -0.95
N SER A 22 -6.14 8.59 -1.44
CA SER A 22 -5.44 7.36 -1.05
C SER A 22 -3.99 7.35 -1.51
N HIS A 23 -3.68 7.94 -2.67
CA HIS A 23 -2.30 8.11 -3.12
C HIS A 23 -1.48 8.97 -2.15
N ASN A 24 -2.02 10.11 -1.71
CA ASN A 24 -1.36 10.97 -0.73
C ASN A 24 -1.19 10.28 0.63
N ARG A 25 -2.22 9.55 1.09
CA ARG A 25 -2.14 8.77 2.34
C ARG A 25 -1.10 7.66 2.25
N LEU A 26 -0.94 7.01 1.11
CA LEU A 26 0.07 6.00 0.90
C LEU A 26 1.49 6.58 1.00
N ILE A 27 1.73 7.73 0.37
CA ILE A 27 3.00 8.45 0.47
C ILE A 27 3.30 8.78 1.93
N ARG A 28 2.32 9.36 2.63
CA ARG A 28 2.47 9.76 4.03
C ARG A 28 2.74 8.57 4.95
N ALA A 29 1.97 7.49 4.81
CA ALA A 29 2.18 6.25 5.57
C ALA A 29 3.60 5.70 5.35
N ARG A 30 4.08 5.70 4.10
CA ARG A 30 5.45 5.29 3.74
C ARG A 30 6.50 6.18 4.41
N GLU A 31 6.33 7.49 4.40
CA GLU A 31 7.28 8.44 5.00
C GLU A 31 7.35 8.28 6.52
N VAL A 32 6.20 8.17 7.19
CA VAL A 32 6.12 7.94 8.64
C VAL A 32 6.80 6.63 9.01
N ALA A 33 6.49 5.54 8.32
CA ALA A 33 7.12 4.24 8.57
C ALA A 33 8.65 4.28 8.37
N ALA A 34 9.13 4.93 7.30
CA ALA A 34 10.55 5.09 7.04
C ALA A 34 11.27 5.91 8.12
N ASN A 35 10.61 6.95 8.65
CA ASN A 35 11.17 7.77 9.72
C ASN A 35 11.25 7.00 11.05
N ILE A 36 10.21 6.22 11.38
CA ILE A 36 10.21 5.33 12.55
C ILE A 36 11.36 4.32 12.42
N TYR A 37 11.50 3.67 11.26
CA TYR A 37 12.57 2.71 11.02
C TYR A 37 13.96 3.33 11.24
N LYS A 38 14.23 4.48 10.62
CA LYS A 38 15.53 5.19 10.78
C LYS A 38 15.79 5.60 12.23
N TYR A 39 14.75 6.02 12.94
CA TYR A 39 14.87 6.42 14.34
C TYR A 39 15.25 5.23 15.24
N LEU A 40 14.64 4.07 15.00
CA LEU A 40 14.96 2.83 15.70
C LEU A 40 16.35 2.31 15.34
N GLU A 41 16.71 2.32 14.05
CA GLU A 41 18.02 1.88 13.55
C GLU A 41 19.17 2.72 14.11
N ALA A 42 18.97 4.03 14.28
CA ALA A 42 19.95 4.94 14.86
C ALA A 42 20.12 4.79 16.38
N GLY A 43 19.33 3.92 17.05
CA GLY A 43 19.36 3.77 18.51
C GLY A 43 18.83 4.99 19.26
N GLU A 44 18.25 5.97 18.56
CA GLU A 44 17.75 7.23 19.13
C GLU A 44 16.68 6.99 20.18
N ALA A 45 15.92 5.90 20.05
CA ALA A 45 14.89 5.49 21.00
C ALA A 45 15.43 5.20 22.42
N GLU A 46 16.72 4.87 22.56
CA GLU A 46 17.36 4.62 23.86
C GLU A 46 17.63 5.92 24.63
N PHE A 47 17.93 7.00 23.91
CA PHE A 47 18.26 8.31 24.49
C PHE A 47 17.08 9.27 24.49
N LYS A 48 16.17 9.09 23.53
CA LYS A 48 14.98 9.90 23.35
C LYS A 48 13.82 8.98 22.97
N PRO A 49 12.88 8.70 23.90
CA PRO A 49 11.74 7.86 23.58
C PRO A 49 10.92 8.49 22.46
N ILE A 50 10.34 7.64 21.60
CA ILE A 50 9.45 8.08 20.52
C ILE A 50 8.28 8.84 21.16
N PRO A 51 8.03 10.10 20.78
CA PRO A 51 6.89 10.84 21.30
C PRO A 51 5.60 10.26 20.73
N TRP A 52 4.62 10.01 21.60
CA TRP A 52 3.26 9.59 21.22
C TRP A 52 3.19 8.35 20.29
N PRO A 53 3.80 7.20 20.67
CA PRO A 53 3.74 5.99 19.83
C PRO A 53 2.31 5.55 19.49
N PRO A 54 1.34 5.55 20.45
CA PRO A 54 -0.04 5.18 20.12
C PRO A 54 -0.66 6.07 19.05
N GLU A 55 -0.45 7.38 19.13
CA GLU A 55 -1.04 8.36 18.20
C GLU A 55 -0.43 8.27 16.81
N ILE A 56 0.90 8.05 16.72
CA ILE A 56 1.59 7.84 15.45
C ILE A 56 1.09 6.56 14.78
N LEU A 57 0.92 5.49 15.55
CA LEU A 57 0.42 4.21 15.04
C LEU A 57 -1.06 4.30 14.64
N ASP A 58 -1.90 4.95 15.44
CA ASP A 58 -3.32 5.18 15.11
C ASP A 58 -3.47 5.99 13.81
N TYR A 59 -2.65 7.03 13.64
CA TYR A 59 -2.62 7.81 12.42
C TYR A 59 -2.20 6.98 11.20
N LEU A 60 -1.17 6.14 11.36
CA LEU A 60 -0.71 5.23 10.30
C LEU A 60 -1.79 4.21 9.93
N CYS A 61 -2.46 3.61 10.92
CA CYS A 61 -3.55 2.68 10.72
C CYS A 61 -4.69 3.32 9.93
N LYS A 62 -5.11 4.55 10.29
CA LYS A 62 -6.17 5.28 9.56
C LYS A 62 -5.83 5.53 8.09
N ASP A 63 -4.55 5.78 7.78
CA ASP A 63 -4.12 5.96 6.40
C ASP A 63 -4.15 4.66 5.62
N ILE A 64 -3.66 3.59 6.23
CA ILE A 64 -3.69 2.24 5.65
C ILE A 64 -5.13 1.77 5.43
N ASP A 65 -6.03 1.98 6.38
CA ASP A 65 -7.43 1.55 6.31
C ASP A 65 -8.17 2.19 5.14
N VAL A 66 -7.92 3.47 4.85
CA VAL A 66 -8.51 4.15 3.68
C VAL A 66 -8.02 3.53 2.38
N ILE A 67 -6.73 3.20 2.30
CA ILE A 67 -6.14 2.56 1.12
C ILE A 67 -6.69 1.14 0.96
N LEU A 68 -6.79 0.37 2.05
CA LEU A 68 -7.34 -0.99 2.05
C LEU A 68 -8.81 -1.01 1.65
N HIS A 69 -9.61 -0.08 2.18
CA HIS A 69 -11.00 0.07 1.78
C HIS A 69 -11.12 0.37 0.28
N GLU A 70 -10.26 1.24 -0.26
CA GLU A 70 -10.30 1.55 -1.68
C GLU A 70 -9.88 0.37 -2.56
N ILE A 71 -8.86 -0.38 -2.14
CA ILE A 71 -8.45 -1.64 -2.77
C ILE A 71 -9.62 -2.64 -2.79
N ASP A 72 -10.32 -2.79 -1.67
CA ASP A 72 -11.47 -3.69 -1.56
C ASP A 72 -12.62 -3.25 -2.48
N LYS A 73 -12.91 -1.93 -2.52
CA LYS A 73 -13.92 -1.35 -3.43
C LYS A 73 -13.59 -1.59 -4.90
N LEU A 74 -12.32 -1.59 -5.24
CA LEU A 74 -11.83 -1.82 -6.59
C LEU A 74 -11.70 -3.31 -6.94
N GLU A 75 -12.13 -4.22 -6.04
CA GLU A 75 -11.97 -5.68 -6.15
C GLU A 75 -10.52 -6.12 -6.40
N LEU A 76 -9.56 -5.25 -6.08
CA LEU A 76 -8.13 -5.49 -6.28
C LEU A 76 -7.55 -6.50 -5.31
N ARG A 77 -8.29 -6.84 -4.25
CA ARG A 77 -7.85 -7.74 -3.19
C ARG A 77 -7.39 -9.10 -3.74
N ASN A 78 -8.13 -9.67 -4.69
CA ASN A 78 -7.79 -10.95 -5.32
C ASN A 78 -6.50 -10.84 -6.17
N SER A 79 -6.30 -9.70 -6.85
CA SER A 79 -5.09 -9.42 -7.63
C SER A 79 -3.86 -9.22 -6.74
N LEU A 80 -4.03 -8.54 -5.59
CA LEU A 80 -2.94 -8.33 -4.64
C LEU A 80 -2.55 -9.62 -3.91
N SER A 81 -3.51 -10.44 -3.46
CA SER A 81 -3.25 -11.75 -2.84
C SER A 81 -2.44 -12.66 -3.75
N ASN A 82 -2.73 -12.68 -5.06
CA ASN A 82 -1.93 -13.43 -6.03
C ASN A 82 -0.49 -12.90 -6.14
N THR A 83 -0.29 -11.58 -6.01
CA THR A 83 1.05 -10.97 -6.09
C THR A 83 1.92 -11.31 -4.88
N TYR A 84 1.32 -11.45 -3.68
CA TYR A 84 2.03 -11.90 -2.47
C TYR A 84 2.38 -13.40 -2.53
N LEU A 85 1.46 -14.26 -2.98
CA LEU A 85 1.73 -15.69 -3.22
C LEU A 85 2.85 -15.92 -4.25
N PHE A 86 2.90 -15.10 -5.32
CA PHE A 86 4.01 -15.16 -6.28
C PHE A 86 5.36 -14.75 -5.69
N LYS A 87 5.40 -13.86 -4.69
CA LYS A 87 6.66 -13.47 -4.04
C LYS A 87 7.15 -14.50 -3.02
N GLU A 88 6.26 -15.12 -2.25
CA GLU A 88 6.63 -16.20 -1.33
C GLU A 88 7.20 -17.43 -2.07
N ASN A 89 6.58 -17.81 -3.20
CA ASN A 89 7.06 -18.94 -4.01
C ASN A 89 8.40 -18.67 -4.72
N ASN A 90 8.83 -17.42 -4.85
CA ASN A 90 10.15 -17.05 -5.39
C ASN A 90 11.23 -16.86 -4.30
N LEU A 91 10.86 -16.99 -3.02
CA LEU A 91 11.78 -16.91 -1.87
C LEU A 91 12.10 -18.29 -1.27
N GLN A 92 11.55 -19.38 -1.82
CA GLN A 92 12.07 -20.71 -1.54
C GLN A 92 13.41 -20.87 -2.26
N GLU A 93 14.50 -20.67 -1.52
CA GLU A 93 15.84 -21.06 -1.95
C GLU A 93 15.84 -22.53 -2.41
N PRO A 94 16.55 -22.89 -3.49
CA PRO A 94 16.72 -24.29 -3.84
C PRO A 94 17.46 -24.97 -2.69
N CYS A 95 16.75 -25.85 -1.98
CA CYS A 95 17.36 -26.78 -1.05
C CYS A 95 18.30 -27.67 -1.89
N HIS A 96 19.60 -27.39 -1.83
CA HIS A 96 20.61 -28.23 -2.43
C HIS A 96 20.79 -29.46 -1.53
N ASP A 97 20.43 -30.62 -2.07
CA ASP A 97 20.71 -31.95 -1.49
C ASP A 97 22.22 -32.21 -1.32
#